data_AF-A0A7W6RFD4-F1
#
_entry.id   AF-A0A7W6RFD4-F1
#
_cell.length_a   1.000
_cell.length_b   1.000
_cell.length_c   1.000
_cell.angle_alpha   90.00
_cell.angle_beta   90.00
_cell.angle_gamma   90.00
#
_symmetry.space_group_name_H-M   'P 1'
#
loop_
_entity.id
_entity.type
_entity.pdbx_description
1 polymer ?
#
loop_
_entity_poly.entity_id
_entity_poly.type
_entity_poly.pdbx_seq_one_letter_code
_entity_poly.pdbx_strand_id
1 'polypeptide(L)'
;MSHTPTSYHAFNLFTLTMESRYGARWRDNVAPETIAAMADEIALGFGAVAETPTSTQSGGSAPTVWRLPDGSHVRTGHFGLKMELDEEEQRAVG
;
A
#
# COMPACT_ATOMS: atom_id res chain seq x y z
N MET A 1 9.46 5.50 -23.53
CA MET A 1 9.18 6.10 -22.21
C MET A 1 9.13 4.94 -21.23
N SER A 2 10.00 4.95 -20.22
CA SER A 2 9.92 3.97 -19.13
C SER A 2 8.63 4.27 -18.36
N HIS A 3 7.59 3.45 -18.50
CA HIS A 3 6.40 3.56 -17.68
C HIS A 3 6.73 2.99 -16.30
N THR A 4 7.51 3.73 -15.52
CA THR A 4 7.92 3.31 -14.19
C THR A 4 6.68 3.33 -13.30
N PRO A 5 6.35 2.20 -12.63
CA PRO A 5 5.19 2.16 -11.74
C PRO A 5 5.34 3.14 -10.58
N THR A 6 4.24 3.81 -10.21
CA THR A 6 4.19 4.85 -9.16
C THR A 6 3.24 4.46 -8.04
N SER A 7 3.30 5.18 -6.90
CA SER A 7 2.40 4.98 -5.76
C SER A 7 0.92 5.06 -6.13
N TYR A 8 0.56 5.97 -7.05
CA TYR A 8 -0.79 6.07 -7.62
C TYR A 8 -1.23 4.81 -8.35
N HIS A 9 -0.35 4.20 -9.14
CA HIS A 9 -0.67 2.97 -9.85
C HIS A 9 -0.93 1.81 -8.88
N ALA A 10 -0.10 1.69 -7.84
CA ALA A 10 -0.27 0.68 -6.79
C ALA A 10 -1.57 0.90 -6.01
N PHE A 11 -1.86 2.13 -5.59
CA PHE A 11 -3.08 2.46 -4.85
C PHE A 11 -4.36 2.20 -5.66
N ASN A 12 -4.35 2.58 -6.94
CA ASN A 12 -5.49 2.34 -7.83
C ASN A 12 -5.72 0.83 -8.02
N LEU A 13 -4.67 0.04 -8.26
CA LEU A 13 -4.83 -1.40 -8.42
C LEU A 13 -5.32 -2.06 -7.14
N PHE A 14 -4.78 -1.67 -5.98
CA PHE A 14 -5.26 -2.17 -4.68
C PHE A 14 -6.75 -1.91 -4.50
N THR A 15 -7.19 -0.66 -4.70
CA THR A 15 -8.60 -0.26 -4.52
C THR A 15 -9.51 -1.04 -5.45
N LEU A 16 -9.18 -1.10 -6.75
CA LEU A 16 -9.96 -1.86 -7.74
C LEU A 16 -10.01 -3.35 -7.42
N THR A 17 -8.91 -3.92 -6.94
CA THR A 17 -8.83 -5.33 -6.57
C THR A 17 -9.74 -5.64 -5.38
N MET A 18 -9.69 -4.82 -4.33
CA MET A 18 -10.53 -4.99 -3.15
C MET A 18 -12.02 -4.82 -3.47
N GLU A 19 -12.37 -3.81 -4.25
CA GLU A 19 -13.76 -3.56 -4.68
C GLU A 19 -14.28 -4.68 -5.58
N SER A 20 -13.46 -5.18 -6.51
CA SER A 20 -13.87 -6.25 -7.43
C SER A 20 -14.07 -7.59 -6.72
N ARG A 21 -13.25 -7.91 -5.71
CA ARG A 21 -13.31 -9.19 -5.00
C ARG A 21 -14.33 -9.21 -3.86
N TYR A 22 -14.45 -8.09 -3.13
CA TYR A 22 -15.18 -8.05 -1.86
C TYR A 22 -16.31 -6.98 -1.83
N GLY A 23 -16.49 -6.24 -2.92
CA GLY A 23 -17.49 -5.18 -3.05
C GLY A 23 -17.08 -3.86 -2.40
N ALA A 24 -17.87 -2.80 -2.61
CA ALA A 24 -17.56 -1.44 -2.17
C ALA A 24 -17.41 -1.27 -0.65
N ARG A 25 -17.99 -2.18 0.14
CA ARG A 25 -17.93 -2.18 1.62
C ARG A 25 -16.88 -3.15 2.17
N TRP A 26 -15.85 -3.46 1.40
CA TRP A 26 -14.81 -4.41 1.80
C TRP A 26 -14.13 -4.05 3.14
N ARG A 27 -14.03 -2.75 3.46
CA ARG A 27 -13.47 -2.30 4.75
C ARG A 27 -14.27 -2.76 5.97
N ASP A 28 -15.57 -2.99 5.81
CA ASP A 28 -16.46 -3.41 6.90
C ASP A 28 -16.48 -4.94 7.07
N ASN A 29 -16.19 -5.68 5.98
CA ASN A 29 -16.53 -7.10 5.86
C ASN A 29 -15.31 -8.01 5.63
N VAL A 30 -14.13 -7.45 5.34
CA VAL A 30 -12.90 -8.21 5.12
C VAL A 30 -12.01 -8.12 6.35
N ALA A 31 -11.45 -9.25 6.76
CA ALA A 31 -10.53 -9.29 7.89
C ALA A 31 -9.32 -8.35 7.66
N PRO A 32 -8.91 -7.55 8.67
CA PRO A 32 -7.79 -6.62 8.56
C PRO A 32 -6.48 -7.26 8.06
N GLU A 33 -6.23 -8.51 8.43
CA GLU A 33 -5.06 -9.27 8.02
C GLU A 33 -5.09 -9.58 6.51
N THR A 34 -6.28 -9.86 5.96
CA THR A 34 -6.47 -10.08 4.51
C THR A 34 -6.28 -8.78 3.73
N ILE A 35 -6.77 -7.66 4.28
CA ILE A 35 -6.58 -6.33 3.69
C ILE A 35 -5.08 -6.00 3.61
N ALA A 36 -4.34 -6.25 4.69
CA ALA A 36 -2.92 -5.96 4.74
C ALA A 36 -2.10 -6.88 3.84
N ALA A 37 -2.39 -8.18 3.84
CA ALA A 37 -1.74 -9.13 2.95
C ALA A 37 -1.92 -8.74 1.48
N MET A 38 -3.13 -8.33 1.08
CA MET A 38 -3.39 -7.82 -0.28
C MET A 38 -2.57 -6.55 -0.57
N ALA A 39 -2.48 -5.62 0.38
CA ALA A 39 -1.69 -4.41 0.21
C ALA A 39 -0.19 -4.71 0.02
N ASP A 40 0.36 -5.65 0.79
CA ASP A 40 1.75 -6.12 0.67
C ASP A 40 1.99 -6.82 -0.68
N GLU A 41 1.07 -7.69 -1.12
CA GLU A 41 1.13 -8.34 -2.44
C GLU A 41 1.18 -7.31 -3.58
N ILE A 42 0.37 -6.26 -3.51
CA ILE A 42 0.38 -5.18 -4.50
C ILE A 42 1.72 -4.43 -4.47
N ALA A 43 2.21 -4.03 -3.30
CA ALA A 43 3.50 -3.33 -3.18
C ALA A 43 4.64 -4.17 -3.78
N LEU A 44 4.70 -5.47 -3.46
CA LEU A 44 5.69 -6.40 -4.00
C LEU A 44 5.55 -6.59 -5.51
N GLY A 45 4.31 -6.70 -6.03
CA GLY A 45 4.03 -6.83 -7.46
C GLY A 45 4.46 -5.60 -8.28
N PHE A 46 4.55 -4.44 -7.64
CA PHE A 46 5.06 -3.20 -8.22
C PHE A 46 6.59 -3.05 -8.08
N GLY A 47 7.29 -4.04 -7.51
CA GLY A 47 8.73 -4.02 -7.34
C GLY A 47 9.20 -3.11 -6.20
N ALA A 48 8.33 -2.85 -5.20
CA ALA A 48 8.70 -2.02 -4.06
C ALA A 48 9.67 -2.73 -3.12
N VAL A 49 10.49 -1.94 -2.42
CA VAL A 49 11.46 -2.40 -1.41
C VAL A 49 11.05 -1.85 -0.06
N ALA A 50 10.94 -2.70 0.97
CA ALA A 50 10.59 -2.27 2.32
C ALA A 50 11.70 -1.43 2.97
N GLU A 51 11.33 -0.28 3.56
CA GLU A 51 12.26 0.65 4.23
C GLU A 51 12.17 0.60 5.77
N THR A 52 11.06 0.13 6.32
CA THR A 52 10.86 -0.06 7.77
C THR A 52 10.75 -1.55 8.10
N PRO A 53 11.19 -2.00 9.30
CA PRO A 53 11.34 -3.42 9.56
C PRO A 53 9.99 -4.16 9.52
N THR A 54 9.94 -5.16 8.65
CA THR A 54 8.82 -6.10 8.36
C THR A 54 8.50 -7.08 9.49
N SER A 55 8.89 -6.78 10.74
CA SER A 55 8.87 -7.77 11.83
C SER A 55 7.77 -7.53 12.84
N THR A 56 6.61 -8.14 12.60
CA THR A 56 6.05 -9.09 13.57
C THR A 56 5.62 -10.34 12.82
N GLN A 57 5.92 -11.52 13.39
CA GLN A 57 5.69 -12.86 12.86
C GLN A 57 4.20 -13.24 12.59
N SER A 58 3.33 -12.26 12.39
CA SER A 58 1.90 -12.41 12.12
C SER A 58 1.60 -11.73 10.78
N GLY A 59 1.46 -12.53 9.72
CA GLY A 59 1.33 -12.05 8.34
C GLY A 59 0.41 -10.83 8.18
N GLY A 60 1.00 -9.67 7.88
CA GLY A 60 0.30 -8.44 7.50
C GLY A 60 -0.05 -7.47 8.64
N SER A 61 0.31 -7.70 9.91
CA SER A 61 -0.23 -6.84 10.99
C SER A 61 0.51 -5.51 11.21
N ALA A 62 1.84 -5.47 10.99
CA ALA A 62 2.63 -4.27 11.22
C ALA A 62 2.62 -3.33 10.00
N PRO A 63 2.37 -2.02 10.17
CA PRO A 63 2.44 -1.08 9.06
C PRO A 63 3.85 -1.06 8.44
N THR A 64 3.95 -1.25 7.12
CA THR A 64 5.23 -1.28 6.40
C THR A 64 5.28 -0.16 5.38
N VAL A 65 6.38 0.59 5.38
CA VAL A 65 6.68 1.59 4.35
C VAL A 65 7.53 0.95 3.26
N TRP A 66 7.13 1.16 2.01
CA TRP A 66 7.79 0.62 0.83
C TRP A 66 8.17 1.75 -0.12
N ARG A 67 9.36 1.66 -0.70
CA ARG A 67 9.83 2.53 -1.78
C ARG A 67 9.68 1.85 -3.13
N LEU A 68 9.01 2.51 -4.06
CA LEU A 68 8.77 2.06 -5.43
C LEU A 68 9.93 2.41 -6.38
N PRO A 69 9.99 1.81 -7.58
CA PRO A 69 11.07 2.07 -8.54
C PRO A 69 11.16 3.52 -9.04
N ASP A 70 10.07 4.28 -9.00
CA ASP A 70 10.04 5.71 -9.33
C ASP A 70 10.53 6.61 -8.18
N GLY A 71 10.79 6.03 -7.01
CA GLY A 71 11.18 6.74 -5.80
C GLY A 71 10.03 7.11 -4.87
N SER A 72 8.77 6.93 -5.30
CA SER A 72 7.60 7.21 -4.47
C SER A 72 7.40 6.18 -3.37
N HIS A 73 6.61 6.52 -2.35
CA HIS A 73 6.36 5.66 -1.20
C HIS A 73 4.91 5.25 -1.06
N VAL A 74 4.72 4.03 -0.57
CA VAL A 74 3.43 3.53 -0.10
C VAL A 74 3.58 2.95 1.29
N ARG A 75 2.50 3.02 2.06
CA ARG A 75 2.39 2.38 3.36
C ARG A 75 1.29 1.33 3.33
N THR A 76 1.61 0.13 3.76
CA THR A 76 0.66 -0.99 3.86
C THR A 76 0.35 -1.28 5.33
N GLY A 77 -0.76 -1.98 5.58
CA GLY A 77 -1.16 -2.47 6.91
C GLY A 77 -2.64 -2.84 6.93
N HIS A 78 -3.21 -3.01 8.13
CA HIS A 78 -4.65 -3.33 8.31
C HIS A 78 -5.63 -2.35 7.64
N PHE A 79 -5.18 -1.11 7.38
CA PHE A 79 -5.95 -0.09 6.67
C PHE A 79 -5.89 -0.23 5.14
N GLY A 80 -5.12 -1.18 4.62
CA GLY A 80 -4.85 -1.38 3.20
C GLY A 80 -3.57 -0.67 2.77
N LEU A 81 -3.61 -0.11 1.56
CA LEU A 81 -2.51 0.64 0.97
C LEU A 81 -2.84 2.14 1.03
N LYS A 82 -1.88 2.95 1.50
CA LYS A 82 -1.91 4.42 1.43
C LYS A 82 -0.68 4.91 0.69
N MET A 83 -0.83 6.01 -0.03
CA MET A 83 0.30 6.75 -0.59
C MET A 83 0.87 7.64 0.54
N GLU A 84 2.18 7.63 0.73
CA GLU A 84 2.82 8.65 1.56
C GLU A 84 3.09 9.85 0.64
N LEU A 85 2.51 11.00 0.97
CA LEU A 85 2.84 12.26 0.30
C LEU A 85 4.13 12.77 0.92
N ASP A 86 5.08 13.19 0.10
CA ASP A 86 6.39 13.69 0.55
C ASP A 86 6.23 14.74 1.66
N GLU A 87 7.15 14.76 2.63
CA GLU A 87 7.12 15.67 3.78
C GLU A 87 7.03 17.16 3.38
N GLU A 88 7.47 17.52 2.16
CA GLU A 88 7.32 18.86 1.60
C GLU A 88 5.85 19.23 1.32
N GLU A 89 5.04 18.27 0.87
CA GLU A 89 3.60 18.44 0.65
C GLU A 89 2.84 18.48 1.97
N GLN A 90 3.27 17.71 2.98
CA GLN A 90 2.69 17.74 4.33
C GLN A 90 2.99 19.05 5.08
N ARG A 91 4.14 19.70 4.84
CA ARG A 91 4.46 21.02 5.40
C ARG A 91 3.72 22.17 4.72
N ALA A 92 3.31 22.02 3.46
CA ALA A 92 2.58 23.06 2.73
C ALA A 92 1.08 23.14 3.09
N VAL A 93 0.55 22.11 3.76
CA VAL A 93 -0.87 21.99 4.15
C VAL A 93 -1.07 22.21 5.67
N GLY A 94 -0.02 22.62 6.39
CA GLY A 94 -0.01 22.89 7.84
C GLY A 94 -0.22 24.35 8.20
#